data_AF-A0A970VNC9-F1
#
_entry.id   AF-A0A970VNC9-F1
#
_cell.length_a   1.000
_cell.length_b   1.000
_cell.length_c   1.000
_cell.angle_alpha   90.00
_cell.angle_beta   90.00
_cell.angle_gamma   90.00
#
_symmetry.space_group_name_H-M   'P 1'
#
loop_
_entity.id
_entity.type
_entity.pdbx_description
1 polymer ?
#
loop_
_entity_poly.entity_id
_entity_poly.type
_entity_poly.pdbx_seq_one_letter_code
_entity_poly.pdbx_strand_id
1 'polypeptide(L)'
;MSKKNRKPWSVAERLIVAAVVLCLAAACTMVSFFIDEKKEREQANEDFHALESFVYEGDPAQNPVPQEVMSTLPPDAELEEESVEEDEVLLEMIERAEGKTKGADTVTPMPTPPPTAALPSLSASIATQSTQNHTDITPRETASIAPSQPPTPTPAPTPRLPLVGGAVEEKTRYVVDFGGLQEINEDVVGWILGEGTQINYPIVQGEDNEYYLTRLYTRATNRNGAIFMDSGNSEYFTDMVTYVYGHNRRDDTMFASIPKYQDQAYYEEHQTLYLLTPYYDYRLEAFGCIRSSVDEKDSWHTKHFEGKGEFDQFMQTIGAQSLITSSVRPQWGDQVMALCTCTNDDRNERYILFLRMRPIAYEAPEISSVMQASLDSGTSGMVDVPGRGAMQYYAQNDPTWATMRYESRGSGKSRRFGTGGCGPTSMAMVVANLVDAENLWWLSYYSGREEGITFCNCSVNQYFCNHKHPQHTLRMAAEYQNYLPVAIANFATGNNQWNEKSRTSAYGTKPVFMKRVSDAYALTLMVSKEAEDAVSVLRRGGMAAAVTGGKRSPFTGGGHYVTLAAVDDTYVYILDPFLKDDYCKTDKDGILSQIQPGLLRVKLEDWDKLCLYTFYLFEKWEP
;
A
#
# COMPACT_ATOMS: atom_id res chain seq x y z
N MET A 1 -21.58 36.60 65.73
CA MET A 1 -22.11 36.06 64.45
C MET A 1 -21.95 34.55 64.45
N SER A 2 -22.82 33.82 63.76
CA SER A 2 -22.87 32.34 63.83
C SER A 2 -21.78 31.66 62.97
N LYS A 3 -21.14 30.62 63.51
CA LYS A 3 -20.31 29.70 62.73
C LYS A 3 -21.24 28.78 61.90
N LYS A 4 -21.26 28.94 60.58
CA LYS A 4 -21.97 28.00 59.70
C LYS A 4 -21.27 26.64 59.70
N ASN A 5 -21.82 25.67 60.42
CA ASN A 5 -21.40 24.26 60.32
C ASN A 5 -21.54 23.78 58.87
N ARG A 6 -20.41 23.48 58.21
CA ARG A 6 -20.41 22.60 57.04
C ARG A 6 -20.67 21.17 57.53
N LYS A 7 -21.58 20.43 56.89
CA LYS A 7 -21.77 19.00 57.20
C LYS A 7 -20.44 18.26 56.92
N PRO A 8 -20.05 17.27 57.76
CA PRO A 8 -18.95 16.39 57.41
C PRO A 8 -19.32 15.56 56.17
N TRP A 9 -18.39 15.44 55.22
CA TRP A 9 -18.61 14.63 54.02
C TRP A 9 -18.86 13.16 54.38
N SER A 10 -19.83 12.57 53.69
CA SER A 10 -20.17 11.14 53.75
C SER A 10 -19.02 10.25 53.26
N VAL A 11 -19.13 8.94 53.53
CA VAL A 11 -18.14 7.96 53.06
C VAL A 11 -18.09 7.92 51.52
N ALA A 12 -19.25 8.02 50.86
CA ALA A 12 -19.34 8.03 49.40
C ALA A 12 -18.64 9.25 48.77
N GLU A 13 -18.90 10.47 49.27
CA GLU A 13 -18.24 11.69 48.78
C GLU A 13 -16.71 11.61 48.93
N ARG A 14 -16.21 11.02 50.04
CA ARG A 14 -14.76 10.82 50.25
C ARG A 14 -14.16 9.80 49.29
N LEU A 15 -14.86 8.70 49.02
CA LEU A 15 -14.41 7.67 48.07
C LEU A 15 -14.37 8.22 46.63
N ILE A 16 -15.38 9.00 46.22
CA ILE A 16 -15.42 9.66 44.91
C ILE A 16 -14.25 10.63 44.77
N VAL A 17 -14.00 11.50 45.77
CA VAL A 17 -12.87 12.44 45.72
C VAL A 17 -11.52 11.71 45.75
N ALA A 18 -11.38 10.63 46.52
CA ALA A 18 -10.17 9.81 46.51
C ALA A 18 -9.91 9.17 45.14
N ALA A 19 -10.94 8.63 44.48
CA ALA A 19 -10.83 8.06 43.14
C ALA A 19 -10.45 9.13 42.10
N VAL A 20 -11.07 10.31 42.13
CA VAL A 20 -10.72 11.43 41.23
C VAL A 20 -9.26 11.87 41.42
N VAL A 21 -8.78 11.96 42.67
CA VAL A 21 -7.37 12.28 42.95
C VAL A 21 -6.43 11.18 42.45
N LEU A 22 -6.81 9.90 42.56
CA LEU A 22 -6.02 8.78 42.05
C LEU A 22 -5.91 8.81 40.51
N CYS A 23 -7.02 9.06 39.82
CA CYS A 23 -7.06 9.19 38.36
C CYS A 23 -6.25 10.39 37.87
N LEU A 24 -6.28 11.52 38.58
CA LEU A 24 -5.44 12.69 38.27
C LEU A 24 -3.95 12.39 38.46
N ALA A 25 -3.57 11.66 39.51
CA ALA A 25 -2.18 11.22 39.70
C ALA A 25 -1.70 10.26 38.60
N ALA A 26 -2.54 9.31 38.19
CA ALA A 26 -2.27 8.39 37.08
C ALA A 26 -2.14 9.13 35.74
N ALA A 27 -3.01 10.11 35.47
CA ALA A 27 -2.93 10.95 34.28
C ALA A 27 -1.63 11.77 34.25
N CYS A 28 -1.25 12.42 35.35
CA CYS A 28 0.01 13.16 35.45
C CYS A 28 1.24 12.28 35.22
N THR A 29 1.26 11.06 35.76
CA THR A 29 2.41 10.13 35.56
C THR A 29 2.51 9.62 34.14
N MET A 30 1.38 9.31 33.47
CA MET A 30 1.39 8.98 32.04
C MET A 30 1.83 10.17 31.17
N VAL A 31 1.39 11.39 31.47
CA VAL A 31 1.82 12.60 30.73
C VAL A 31 3.32 12.85 30.87
N SER A 32 3.91 12.65 32.06
CA SER A 32 5.37 12.71 32.22
C SER A 32 6.08 11.65 31.37
N PHE A 33 5.61 10.39 31.40
CA PHE A 33 6.21 9.30 30.64
C PHE A 33 6.20 9.58 29.12
N PHE A 34 5.07 10.06 28.57
CA PHE A 34 4.98 10.45 27.16
C PHE A 34 5.86 11.65 26.79
N ILE A 35 6.14 12.57 27.73
CA ILE A 35 7.04 13.71 27.49
C ILE A 35 8.50 13.24 27.43
N ASP A 36 8.92 12.38 28.38
CA ASP A 36 10.27 11.86 28.41
C ASP A 36 10.53 10.91 27.20
N GLU A 37 9.60 9.99 26.90
CA GLU A 37 9.70 9.10 25.74
C GLU A 37 9.75 9.88 24.41
N LYS A 38 8.91 10.92 24.25
CA LYS A 38 8.97 11.78 23.05
C LYS A 38 10.34 12.44 22.92
N LYS A 39 10.91 12.90 24.03
CA LYS A 39 12.20 13.59 24.06
C LYS A 39 13.38 12.65 23.75
N GLU A 40 13.33 11.41 24.21
CA GLU A 40 14.29 10.36 23.83
C GLU A 40 14.18 10.03 22.33
N ARG A 41 12.96 9.93 21.78
CA ARG A 41 12.70 9.73 20.34
C ARG A 41 13.19 10.92 19.48
N GLU A 42 13.04 12.15 19.96
CA GLU A 42 13.56 13.36 19.29
C GLU A 42 15.09 13.39 19.30
N GLN A 43 15.73 13.13 20.45
CA GLN A 43 17.20 13.03 20.56
C GLN A 43 17.78 11.94 19.65
N ALA A 44 17.20 10.73 19.65
CA ALA A 44 17.66 9.63 18.80
C ALA A 44 17.55 9.94 17.30
N ASN A 45 16.61 10.79 16.88
CA ASN A 45 16.48 11.23 15.50
C ASN A 45 17.51 12.33 15.14
N GLU A 46 17.87 13.22 16.07
CA GLU A 46 18.98 14.15 15.88
C GLU A 46 20.34 13.42 15.82
N ASP A 47 20.56 12.45 16.72
CA ASP A 47 21.77 11.62 16.76
C ASP A 47 21.93 10.79 15.46
N PHE A 48 20.83 10.28 14.91
CA PHE A 48 20.81 9.59 13.61
C PHE A 48 21.29 10.49 12.46
N HIS A 49 20.84 11.74 12.39
CA HIS A 49 21.30 12.69 11.37
C HIS A 49 22.73 13.22 11.64
N ALA A 50 23.17 13.28 12.90
CA ALA A 50 24.56 13.57 13.24
C ALA A 50 25.51 12.43 12.81
N LEU A 51 25.04 11.17 12.83
CA LEU A 51 25.77 10.03 12.29
C LEU A 51 25.81 10.02 10.75
N GLU A 52 24.80 10.56 10.05
CA GLU A 52 24.83 10.71 8.59
C GLU A 52 25.90 11.72 8.11
N SER A 53 26.10 12.83 8.81
CA SER A 53 27.05 13.88 8.39
C SER A 53 28.51 13.43 8.52
N PHE A 54 28.86 12.75 9.62
CA PHE A 54 30.21 12.25 9.88
C PHE A 54 30.71 11.20 8.88
N VAL A 55 29.81 10.54 8.14
CA VAL A 55 30.15 9.57 7.08
C VAL A 55 30.73 10.24 5.82
N TYR A 56 30.61 11.58 5.68
CA TYR A 56 31.03 12.31 4.48
C TYR A 56 32.29 13.19 4.60
N GLU A 57 32.93 13.31 5.78
CA GLU A 57 34.22 14.01 5.94
C GLU A 57 35.46 13.12 5.68
N GLY A 58 35.29 12.02 4.95
CA GLY A 58 36.39 11.22 4.41
C GLY A 58 36.99 11.88 3.16
N ASP A 59 38.01 12.72 3.34
CA ASP A 59 38.66 13.49 2.27
C ASP A 59 39.14 12.62 1.08
N PRO A 60 38.64 12.84 -0.16
CA PRO A 60 39.09 12.11 -1.34
C PRO A 60 40.47 12.52 -1.87
N ALA A 61 41.10 13.58 -1.34
CA ALA A 61 42.29 14.22 -1.91
C ALA A 61 43.64 13.54 -1.57
N GLN A 62 43.70 12.21 -1.41
CA GLN A 62 44.99 11.52 -1.16
C GLN A 62 45.13 10.09 -1.70
N ASN A 63 45.18 9.93 -3.02
CA ASN A 63 46.00 8.89 -3.66
C ASN A 63 46.37 9.31 -5.11
N PRO A 64 47.63 9.18 -5.55
CA PRO A 64 48.05 9.60 -6.88
C PRO A 64 47.61 8.62 -7.98
N VAL A 65 47.34 9.16 -9.17
CA VAL A 65 47.01 8.37 -10.37
C VAL A 65 48.28 7.77 -10.98
N PRO A 66 48.40 6.45 -11.16
CA PRO A 66 49.40 5.84 -12.02
C PRO A 66 48.95 5.94 -13.49
N GLN A 67 49.76 6.52 -14.37
CA GLN A 67 49.56 6.42 -15.81
C GLN A 67 50.02 5.06 -16.37
N GLU A 68 49.55 4.74 -17.57
CA GLU A 68 49.74 3.45 -18.25
C GLU A 68 51.20 3.19 -18.68
N VAL A 69 51.61 1.91 -18.70
CA VAL A 69 52.62 1.41 -19.66
C VAL A 69 52.22 0.02 -20.18
N MET A 70 51.79 -0.01 -21.44
CA MET A 70 51.92 -1.07 -22.45
C MET A 70 51.84 -2.57 -22.05
N SER A 71 50.96 -3.29 -22.74
CA SER A 71 51.27 -4.64 -23.26
C SER A 71 50.94 -4.69 -24.77
N THR A 72 51.67 -5.49 -25.55
CA THR A 72 51.72 -5.39 -27.01
C THR A 72 51.10 -6.61 -27.72
N LEU A 73 50.55 -6.40 -28.93
CA LEU A 73 50.78 -7.14 -30.20
C LEU A 73 49.76 -6.68 -31.29
N PRO A 74 49.97 -6.96 -32.59
CA PRO A 74 49.46 -6.14 -33.70
C PRO A 74 48.21 -6.72 -34.42
N PRO A 75 47.74 -6.10 -35.51
CA PRO A 75 48.30 -6.44 -36.83
C PRO A 75 48.60 -5.25 -37.75
N ASP A 76 49.59 -5.42 -38.62
CA ASP A 76 49.73 -4.66 -39.87
C ASP A 76 49.10 -5.46 -41.01
N ALA A 77 48.16 -4.83 -41.74
CA ALA A 77 47.80 -5.06 -43.15
C ALA A 77 46.57 -4.21 -43.47
N GLU A 78 46.40 -3.53 -44.61
CA GLU A 78 47.22 -3.07 -45.74
C GLU A 78 46.15 -2.48 -46.71
N LEU A 79 46.47 -1.47 -47.53
CA LEU A 79 45.64 -0.95 -48.64
C LEU A 79 44.29 -0.26 -48.27
N GLU A 80 43.75 0.67 -49.06
CA GLU A 80 44.36 1.80 -49.80
C GLU A 80 43.23 2.83 -50.09
N GLU A 81 43.57 4.06 -50.49
CA GLU A 81 42.56 5.06 -50.93
C GLU A 81 42.26 4.90 -52.43
N GLU A 82 40.97 4.84 -52.80
CA GLU A 82 40.55 5.15 -54.17
C GLU A 82 39.20 5.92 -54.15
N SER A 83 39.01 6.78 -55.15
CA SER A 83 37.91 7.76 -55.26
C SER A 83 37.57 7.97 -56.75
N VAL A 84 36.76 8.99 -57.11
CA VAL A 84 36.49 9.43 -58.52
C VAL A 84 35.57 8.45 -59.31
N GLU A 85 34.77 8.78 -60.33
CA GLU A 85 33.86 9.91 -60.73
C GLU A 85 32.75 9.25 -61.63
N GLU A 86 31.69 9.84 -62.18
CA GLU A 86 31.22 11.23 -62.41
C GLU A 86 29.67 11.21 -62.43
N ASP A 87 28.96 12.31 -62.10
CA ASP A 87 27.85 12.89 -62.91
C ASP A 87 27.03 13.97 -62.16
N GLU A 88 26.82 15.11 -62.81
CA GLU A 88 26.02 16.26 -62.34
C GLU A 88 25.20 16.86 -63.52
N VAL A 89 24.34 17.83 -63.21
CA VAL A 89 23.68 18.78 -64.14
C VAL A 89 22.55 18.23 -65.03
N LEU A 90 21.32 18.54 -64.60
CA LEU A 90 20.49 19.42 -65.42
C LEU A 90 19.82 20.51 -64.58
N LEU A 91 20.54 21.63 -64.42
CA LEU A 91 19.91 22.95 -64.26
C LEU A 91 19.07 23.23 -65.54
N GLU A 92 18.04 24.07 -65.54
CA GLU A 92 17.88 25.33 -64.79
C GLU A 92 16.40 25.79 -64.80
N MET A 93 16.17 27.02 -64.33
CA MET A 93 15.17 28.00 -64.79
C MET A 93 13.99 28.35 -63.85
N ILE A 94 14.01 29.65 -63.49
CA ILE A 94 12.90 30.54 -63.13
C ILE A 94 12.53 30.59 -61.63
N GLU A 95 13.35 31.38 -60.94
CA GLU A 95 12.90 32.27 -59.88
C GLU A 95 11.69 33.13 -60.35
N ARG A 96 10.71 33.34 -59.46
CA ARG A 96 9.86 34.55 -59.44
C ARG A 96 9.67 34.96 -57.96
N ALA A 97 10.49 35.86 -57.43
CA ALA A 97 10.58 37.31 -57.69
C ALA A 97 9.42 38.11 -57.06
N GLU A 98 9.79 39.12 -56.26
CA GLU A 98 8.91 39.91 -55.40
C GLU A 98 8.05 40.95 -56.14
N GLY A 99 6.89 41.33 -55.58
CA GLY A 99 5.80 42.02 -56.31
C GLY A 99 5.22 43.34 -55.75
N LYS A 100 5.88 44.00 -54.78
CA LYS A 100 5.72 45.42 -54.34
C LYS A 100 4.37 46.18 -54.51
N THR A 101 3.77 46.56 -53.37
CA THR A 101 3.17 47.90 -53.13
C THR A 101 3.51 48.36 -51.70
N LYS A 102 4.40 49.34 -51.49
CA LYS A 102 4.10 50.79 -51.29
C LYS A 102 3.10 51.07 -50.14
N GLY A 103 3.43 51.85 -49.10
CA GLY A 103 4.67 52.61 -48.82
C GLY A 103 4.77 53.12 -47.36
N ALA A 104 5.82 53.89 -47.05
CA ALA A 104 6.16 54.43 -45.72
C ALA A 104 5.40 55.76 -45.42
N ASP A 105 5.51 56.48 -44.29
CA ASP A 105 6.51 56.65 -43.20
C ASP A 105 5.76 57.05 -41.89
N THR A 106 6.22 56.99 -40.63
CA THR A 106 7.38 56.47 -39.83
C THR A 106 6.86 56.32 -38.34
N VAL A 107 7.57 56.17 -37.20
CA VAL A 107 8.97 56.34 -36.76
C VAL A 107 9.28 55.49 -35.49
N THR A 108 10.53 55.52 -35.01
CA THR A 108 11.14 54.78 -33.85
C THR A 108 11.13 55.55 -32.51
N PRO A 109 11.47 54.96 -31.33
CA PRO A 109 11.48 53.55 -30.87
C PRO A 109 10.89 53.31 -29.42
N MET A 110 11.15 52.11 -28.87
CA MET A 110 10.96 51.59 -27.48
C MET A 110 11.66 52.40 -26.34
N PRO A 111 11.55 52.09 -25.00
CA PRO A 111 10.98 50.89 -24.32
C PRO A 111 10.16 51.09 -22.99
N THR A 112 9.52 50.00 -22.51
CA THR A 112 9.11 49.67 -21.09
C THR A 112 8.17 50.60 -20.30
N PRO A 113 7.29 50.00 -19.46
CA PRO A 113 7.28 50.34 -18.02
C PRO A 113 6.95 49.15 -17.06
N PRO A 114 7.30 49.26 -15.77
CA PRO A 114 6.30 49.47 -14.68
C PRO A 114 6.77 50.63 -13.74
N PRO A 115 6.34 50.84 -12.45
CA PRO A 115 5.25 50.30 -11.60
C PRO A 115 4.43 51.40 -10.79
N THR A 116 3.71 50.98 -9.72
CA THR A 116 3.42 51.70 -8.43
C THR A 116 2.28 52.75 -8.22
N ALA A 117 1.20 52.30 -7.55
CA ALA A 117 0.67 52.68 -6.20
C ALA A 117 0.13 54.09 -5.76
N ALA A 118 -0.95 54.01 -4.93
CA ALA A 118 -1.19 54.67 -3.61
C ALA A 118 -2.14 55.91 -3.40
N LEU A 119 -3.16 55.69 -2.53
CA LEU A 119 -3.69 56.57 -1.44
C LEU A 119 -4.45 57.88 -1.82
N PRO A 120 -5.17 58.60 -0.89
CA PRO A 120 -5.10 58.59 0.59
C PRO A 120 -6.44 58.53 1.40
N SER A 121 -6.33 58.74 2.71
CA SER A 121 -7.35 58.62 3.79
C SER A 121 -7.87 59.97 4.34
N LEU A 122 -8.97 59.96 5.11
CA LEU A 122 -9.37 61.06 6.03
C LEU A 122 -10.17 60.55 7.25
N SER A 123 -10.31 61.37 8.31
CA SER A 123 -10.61 60.88 9.68
C SER A 123 -11.50 61.79 10.57
N ALA A 124 -12.28 61.14 11.46
CA ALA A 124 -12.66 61.55 12.83
C ALA A 124 -13.74 62.65 13.13
N SER A 125 -14.30 62.55 14.35
CA SER A 125 -14.96 63.59 15.19
C SER A 125 -16.47 63.90 14.96
N ILE A 126 -17.33 64.23 15.96
CA ILE A 126 -17.25 64.22 17.46
C ILE A 126 -18.69 64.33 18.09
N ALA A 127 -18.87 63.88 19.36
CA ALA A 127 -19.98 64.20 20.31
C ALA A 127 -21.45 63.79 19.97
N THR A 128 -22.43 63.61 20.89
CA THR A 128 -22.59 63.33 22.36
C THR A 128 -24.09 62.91 22.58
N GLN A 129 -24.68 62.50 23.72
CA GLN A 129 -24.37 62.41 25.17
C GLN A 129 -25.29 61.36 25.88
N SER A 130 -25.14 61.16 27.20
CA SER A 130 -26.14 60.83 28.27
C SER A 130 -27.30 59.83 28.02
N THR A 131 -27.69 58.90 28.91
CA THR A 131 -27.24 58.36 30.23
C THR A 131 -28.12 57.10 30.49
N GLN A 132 -28.01 56.21 31.50
CA GLN A 132 -27.18 55.96 32.70
C GLN A 132 -27.12 54.39 32.87
N ASN A 133 -26.74 53.69 33.96
CA ASN A 133 -26.36 54.00 35.35
C ASN A 133 -25.28 52.98 35.84
N HIS A 134 -24.53 53.32 36.90
CA HIS A 134 -23.40 52.51 37.44
C HIS A 134 -23.87 51.24 38.19
N THR A 135 -23.06 50.18 38.42
CA THR A 135 -21.74 50.08 39.11
C THR A 135 -21.11 48.67 38.88
N ASP A 136 -19.84 48.34 39.15
CA ASP A 136 -18.52 49.05 39.14
C ASP A 136 -17.37 47.99 39.36
N ILE A 137 -16.10 48.40 39.34
CA ILE A 137 -14.87 47.68 39.81
C ILE A 137 -14.19 46.70 38.80
N THR A 138 -13.48 47.33 37.85
CA THR A 138 -12.05 47.14 37.43
C THR A 138 -11.46 45.77 36.99
N PRO A 139 -10.39 45.76 36.14
CA PRO A 139 -10.18 44.67 35.16
C PRO A 139 -8.85 43.91 35.27
N ARG A 140 -8.73 42.81 34.50
CA ARG A 140 -7.45 42.24 34.07
C ARG A 140 -7.50 41.64 32.65
N GLU A 141 -6.86 42.34 31.72
CA GLU A 141 -6.02 41.79 30.64
C GLU A 141 -6.56 40.57 29.85
N THR A 142 -7.38 40.83 28.83
CA THR A 142 -7.79 39.85 27.82
C THR A 142 -6.76 39.71 26.71
N ALA A 143 -6.01 38.60 26.69
CA ALA A 143 -5.19 38.20 25.55
C ALA A 143 -6.05 37.47 24.48
N SER A 144 -5.73 37.69 23.20
CA SER A 144 -6.43 37.05 22.09
C SER A 144 -6.07 35.57 21.95
N ILE A 145 -7.07 34.70 21.84
CA ILE A 145 -6.89 33.30 21.45
C ILE A 145 -7.25 33.16 19.98
N ALA A 146 -6.23 32.98 19.13
CA ALA A 146 -6.42 32.51 17.76
C ALA A 146 -6.93 31.04 17.79
N PRO A 147 -7.75 30.61 16.81
CA PRO A 147 -8.32 29.27 16.82
C PRO A 147 -7.22 28.20 16.73
N SER A 148 -7.11 27.37 17.76
CA SER A 148 -6.31 26.14 17.73
C SER A 148 -6.82 25.23 16.61
N GLN A 149 -5.92 24.80 15.72
CA GLN A 149 -6.28 23.79 14.72
C GLN A 149 -6.74 22.51 15.41
N PRO A 150 -7.73 21.78 14.86
CA PRO A 150 -8.08 20.45 15.36
C PRO A 150 -6.85 19.53 15.26
N PRO A 151 -6.71 18.56 16.17
CA PRO A 151 -5.59 17.62 16.11
C PRO A 151 -5.57 16.90 14.76
N THR A 152 -4.40 16.81 14.13
CA THR A 152 -4.18 15.95 12.97
C THR A 152 -4.64 14.54 13.32
N PRO A 153 -5.46 13.87 12.50
CA PRO A 153 -5.89 12.51 12.81
C PRO A 153 -4.65 11.62 12.86
N THR A 154 -4.39 11.03 14.02
CA THR A 154 -3.64 9.78 14.10
C THR A 154 -4.32 8.80 13.14
N PRO A 155 -3.60 8.13 12.23
CA PRO A 155 -4.20 7.05 11.46
C PRO A 155 -4.63 5.99 12.47
N ALA A 156 -5.94 5.89 12.70
CA ALA A 156 -6.49 4.78 13.44
C ALA A 156 -6.09 3.49 12.70
N PRO A 157 -5.79 2.38 13.40
CA PRO A 157 -5.64 1.10 12.73
C PRO A 157 -6.94 0.84 11.97
N THR A 158 -6.86 0.79 10.63
CA THR A 158 -8.00 0.46 9.77
C THR A 158 -8.61 -0.81 10.32
N PRO A 159 -9.90 -0.82 10.73
CA PRO A 159 -10.45 -1.95 11.43
C PRO A 159 -10.31 -3.20 10.55
N ARG A 160 -9.59 -4.23 11.04
CA ARG A 160 -9.77 -5.59 10.52
C ARG A 160 -11.20 -5.98 10.87
N LEU A 161 -12.11 -5.67 9.95
CA LEU A 161 -13.53 -6.02 10.06
C LEU A 161 -13.60 -7.53 10.32
N PRO A 162 -14.38 -8.00 11.32
CA PRO A 162 -14.45 -9.41 11.62
C PRO A 162 -15.06 -10.15 10.43
N LEU A 163 -14.30 -11.07 9.85
CA LEU A 163 -14.80 -12.04 8.88
C LEU A 163 -15.79 -12.96 9.61
N VAL A 164 -17.09 -12.79 9.36
CA VAL A 164 -18.15 -13.60 9.96
C VAL A 164 -18.73 -14.58 8.94
N GLY A 165 -19.09 -15.77 9.40
CA GLY A 165 -19.26 -16.94 8.55
C GLY A 165 -17.92 -17.61 8.23
N GLY A 166 -17.97 -18.88 7.80
CA GLY A 166 -16.77 -19.60 7.38
C GLY A 166 -16.32 -19.15 5.98
N ALA A 167 -15.02 -19.22 5.70
CA ALA A 167 -14.51 -19.01 4.35
C ALA A 167 -15.00 -20.09 3.35
N VAL A 168 -14.85 -19.82 2.06
CA VAL A 168 -14.97 -20.78 0.96
C VAL A 168 -13.80 -20.57 -0.01
N GLU A 169 -13.24 -21.66 -0.54
CA GLU A 169 -12.18 -21.58 -1.55
C GLU A 169 -12.79 -21.32 -2.93
N GLU A 170 -12.26 -20.35 -3.67
CA GLU A 170 -12.58 -20.11 -5.08
C GLU A 170 -11.32 -20.04 -5.96
N LYS A 171 -11.46 -20.47 -7.22
CA LYS A 171 -10.36 -20.55 -8.21
C LYS A 171 -10.36 -19.37 -9.20
N THR A 172 -11.53 -18.77 -9.45
CA THR A 172 -11.68 -17.65 -10.37
C THR A 172 -11.71 -16.34 -9.58
N ARG A 173 -10.68 -15.50 -9.73
CA ARG A 173 -10.67 -14.17 -9.12
C ARG A 173 -11.13 -13.09 -10.08
N TYR A 174 -12.22 -12.42 -9.72
CA TYR A 174 -12.65 -11.17 -10.36
C TYR A 174 -11.90 -9.99 -9.75
N VAL A 175 -11.67 -8.94 -10.56
CA VAL A 175 -10.91 -7.75 -10.17
C VAL A 175 -11.68 -6.50 -10.57
N VAL A 176 -11.88 -5.59 -9.62
CA VAL A 176 -12.55 -4.30 -9.80
C VAL A 176 -11.62 -3.19 -9.33
N ASP A 177 -11.53 -2.12 -10.11
CA ASP A 177 -10.77 -0.92 -9.76
C ASP A 177 -11.62 0.00 -8.86
N PHE A 178 -11.65 -0.30 -7.56
CA PHE A 178 -12.36 0.51 -6.59
C PHE A 178 -11.78 1.92 -6.45
N GLY A 179 -10.48 2.11 -6.69
CA GLY A 179 -9.85 3.44 -6.66
C GLY A 179 -10.40 4.35 -7.75
N GLY A 180 -10.30 3.92 -9.01
CA GLY A 180 -10.85 4.66 -10.15
C GLY A 180 -12.38 4.83 -10.11
N LEU A 181 -13.11 3.90 -9.48
CA LEU A 181 -14.54 4.06 -9.24
C LEU A 181 -14.85 5.10 -8.15
N GLN A 182 -14.04 5.16 -7.08
CA GLN A 182 -14.21 6.12 -5.98
C GLN A 182 -13.74 7.54 -6.36
N GLU A 183 -12.78 7.69 -7.28
CA GLU A 183 -12.50 8.98 -7.95
C GLU A 183 -13.72 9.52 -8.72
N ILE A 184 -14.46 8.63 -9.39
CA ILE A 184 -15.69 8.99 -10.13
C ILE A 184 -16.84 9.29 -9.17
N ASN A 185 -16.93 8.54 -8.07
CA ASN A 185 -17.92 8.72 -7.03
C ASN A 185 -17.54 8.01 -5.72
N GLU A 186 -17.27 8.78 -4.68
CA GLU A 186 -16.95 8.29 -3.32
C GLU A 186 -18.01 7.35 -2.74
N ASP A 187 -19.27 7.46 -3.19
CA ASP A 187 -20.39 6.61 -2.74
C ASP A 187 -20.25 5.13 -3.18
N VAL A 188 -19.26 4.74 -4.00
CA VAL A 188 -19.06 3.35 -4.44
C VAL A 188 -18.47 2.50 -3.33
N VAL A 189 -19.30 1.62 -2.77
CA VAL A 189 -18.97 0.73 -1.63
C VAL A 189 -18.59 -0.70 -2.05
N GLY A 190 -19.01 -1.15 -3.23
CA GLY A 190 -18.76 -2.52 -3.68
C GLY A 190 -19.18 -2.78 -5.13
N TRP A 191 -19.14 -4.04 -5.55
CA TRP A 191 -19.54 -4.48 -6.89
C TRP A 191 -20.24 -5.84 -6.81
N ILE A 192 -21.35 -6.00 -7.54
CA ILE A 192 -22.11 -7.26 -7.59
C ILE A 192 -22.02 -7.89 -8.99
N LEU A 193 -21.74 -9.19 -9.02
CA LEU A 193 -21.60 -9.99 -10.23
C LEU A 193 -22.41 -11.30 -10.12
N GLY A 194 -23.14 -11.67 -11.16
CA GLY A 194 -23.79 -12.97 -11.29
C GLY A 194 -23.47 -13.61 -12.62
N GLU A 195 -22.67 -14.68 -12.61
CA GLU A 195 -22.28 -15.42 -13.81
C GLU A 195 -23.50 -15.90 -14.63
N GLY A 196 -23.42 -15.78 -15.95
CA GLY A 196 -24.52 -16.07 -16.87
C GLY A 196 -25.69 -15.08 -16.85
N THR A 197 -25.67 -14.05 -15.99
CA THR A 197 -26.72 -13.03 -15.88
C THR A 197 -26.27 -11.65 -16.36
N GLN A 198 -27.19 -10.67 -16.43
CA GLN A 198 -26.82 -9.26 -16.63
C GLN A 198 -26.37 -8.54 -15.34
N ILE A 199 -26.37 -9.19 -14.17
CA ILE A 199 -25.89 -8.57 -12.92
C ILE A 199 -24.36 -8.46 -13.00
N ASN A 200 -23.88 -7.25 -13.30
CA ASN A 200 -22.46 -6.90 -13.30
C ASN A 200 -22.33 -5.38 -13.10
N TYR A 201 -22.49 -4.93 -11.85
CA TYR A 201 -22.74 -3.51 -11.53
C TYR A 201 -22.00 -3.04 -10.26
N PRO A 202 -21.54 -1.78 -10.22
CA PRO A 202 -21.11 -1.16 -8.97
C PRO A 202 -22.31 -0.96 -8.03
N ILE A 203 -22.08 -1.17 -6.74
CA ILE A 203 -23.00 -0.85 -5.65
C ILE A 203 -22.58 0.51 -5.09
N VAL A 204 -23.52 1.46 -5.04
CA VAL A 204 -23.34 2.77 -4.38
C VAL A 204 -24.18 2.87 -3.10
N GLN A 205 -23.83 3.75 -2.18
CA GLN A 205 -24.63 4.06 -0.99
C GLN A 205 -24.84 5.57 -0.88
N GLY A 206 -26.11 6.01 -0.80
CA GLY A 206 -26.45 7.42 -0.55
C GLY A 206 -26.75 7.68 0.92
N GLU A 207 -26.95 8.95 1.28
CA GLU A 207 -27.50 9.34 2.60
C GLU A 207 -28.97 8.87 2.77
N ASP A 208 -29.69 8.68 1.65
CA ASP A 208 -31.08 8.21 1.58
C ASP A 208 -31.24 7.03 0.60
N ASN A 209 -32.45 6.46 0.53
CA ASN A 209 -32.80 5.32 -0.34
C ASN A 209 -33.46 5.76 -1.66
N GLU A 210 -33.42 7.07 -1.97
CA GLU A 210 -34.17 7.72 -3.03
C GLU A 210 -33.24 8.31 -4.11
N TYR A 211 -32.05 8.78 -3.72
CA TYR A 211 -31.09 9.50 -4.56
C TYR A 211 -30.66 8.66 -5.78
N TYR A 212 -30.39 7.37 -5.56
CA TYR A 212 -29.93 6.42 -6.57
C TYR A 212 -31.04 5.69 -7.33
N LEU A 213 -32.32 5.89 -6.97
CA LEU A 213 -33.45 5.45 -7.81
C LEU A 213 -33.46 6.14 -9.18
N THR A 214 -32.86 7.33 -9.31
CA THR A 214 -32.90 8.15 -10.53
C THR A 214 -31.54 8.73 -10.97
N ARG A 215 -30.44 8.14 -10.49
CA ARG A 215 -29.06 8.49 -10.87
C ARG A 215 -28.22 7.23 -11.11
N LEU A 216 -27.29 7.31 -12.05
CA LEU A 216 -26.24 6.30 -12.24
C LEU A 216 -25.23 6.36 -11.09
N TYR A 217 -24.36 5.35 -10.99
CA TYR A 217 -23.20 5.34 -10.09
C TYR A 217 -22.25 6.53 -10.31
N THR A 218 -22.32 7.23 -11.44
CA THR A 218 -21.55 8.47 -11.72
C THR A 218 -22.26 9.74 -11.20
N ARG A 219 -23.19 9.61 -10.26
CA ARG A 219 -24.16 10.63 -9.78
C ARG A 219 -25.04 11.29 -10.87
N ALA A 220 -24.88 10.92 -12.15
CA ALA A 220 -25.58 11.51 -13.28
C ALA A 220 -27.06 11.06 -13.37
N THR A 221 -27.99 12.01 -13.53
CA THR A 221 -29.43 11.76 -13.58
C THR A 221 -29.83 10.80 -14.71
N ASN A 222 -30.40 9.64 -14.38
CA ASN A 222 -30.87 8.65 -15.34
C ASN A 222 -32.03 7.82 -14.74
N ARG A 223 -33.10 7.62 -15.51
CA ARG A 223 -34.28 6.80 -15.13
C ARG A 223 -33.98 5.31 -14.95
N ASN A 224 -32.77 4.86 -15.26
CA ASN A 224 -32.31 3.49 -14.98
C ASN A 224 -31.83 3.31 -13.53
N GLY A 225 -31.52 4.41 -12.81
CA GLY A 225 -30.93 4.35 -11.47
C GLY A 225 -29.55 3.68 -11.43
N ALA A 226 -29.13 3.30 -10.22
CA ALA A 226 -27.99 2.44 -9.94
C ALA A 226 -28.44 1.17 -9.22
N ILE A 227 -27.50 0.26 -8.95
CA ILE A 227 -27.64 -0.70 -7.86
C ILE A 227 -27.12 -0.01 -6.60
N PHE A 228 -27.90 0.01 -5.52
CA PHE A 228 -27.54 0.78 -4.33
C PHE A 228 -27.87 0.05 -3.02
N MET A 229 -27.00 0.21 -2.03
CA MET A 229 -27.19 -0.32 -0.68
C MET A 229 -28.13 0.58 0.14
N ASP A 230 -28.86 0.00 1.08
CA ASP A 230 -29.71 0.72 2.01
C ASP A 230 -28.90 1.74 2.85
N SER A 231 -29.30 3.01 2.87
CA SER A 231 -28.50 4.08 3.52
C SER A 231 -28.28 3.88 5.03
N GLY A 232 -29.10 3.06 5.69
CA GLY A 232 -28.94 2.67 7.08
C GLY A 232 -28.25 1.32 7.30
N ASN A 233 -27.55 0.75 6.31
CA ASN A 233 -26.64 -0.39 6.48
C ASN A 233 -25.18 0.11 6.56
N SER A 234 -24.28 -0.70 7.11
CA SER A 234 -22.84 -0.42 7.15
C SER A 234 -22.22 -0.44 5.76
N GLU A 235 -21.49 0.62 5.39
CA GLU A 235 -20.71 0.73 4.14
C GLU A 235 -19.72 -0.44 3.96
N TYR A 236 -19.30 -1.05 5.08
CA TYR A 236 -18.37 -2.17 5.16
C TYR A 236 -19.03 -3.56 5.02
N PHE A 237 -20.34 -3.63 4.75
CA PHE A 237 -21.13 -4.88 4.69
C PHE A 237 -21.06 -5.73 5.97
N THR A 238 -20.96 -5.11 7.16
CA THR A 238 -20.79 -5.80 8.46
C THR A 238 -22.08 -6.14 9.20
N ASP A 239 -23.25 -5.86 8.65
CA ASP A 239 -24.53 -6.16 9.31
C ASP A 239 -24.90 -7.64 9.20
N MET A 240 -25.85 -8.10 10.03
CA MET A 240 -26.38 -9.47 9.91
C MET A 240 -27.26 -9.63 8.66
N VAL A 241 -27.94 -8.56 8.24
CA VAL A 241 -28.57 -8.48 6.92
C VAL A 241 -28.30 -7.14 6.24
N THR A 242 -27.72 -7.20 5.04
CA THR A 242 -27.50 -6.05 4.16
C THR A 242 -28.51 -6.03 3.01
N TYR A 243 -29.25 -4.93 2.86
CA TYR A 243 -30.23 -4.77 1.79
C TYR A 243 -29.64 -3.97 0.63
N VAL A 244 -29.80 -4.49 -0.58
CA VAL A 244 -29.35 -3.86 -1.82
C VAL A 244 -30.53 -3.78 -2.78
N TYR A 245 -30.79 -2.59 -3.30
CA TYR A 245 -31.92 -2.27 -4.17
C TYR A 245 -31.47 -2.09 -5.62
N GLY A 246 -32.33 -2.48 -6.55
CA GLY A 246 -32.13 -2.27 -7.99
C GLY A 246 -33.45 -2.30 -8.76
N HIS A 247 -33.50 -1.63 -9.90
CA HIS A 247 -34.71 -1.62 -10.74
C HIS A 247 -34.96 -2.97 -11.41
N ASN A 248 -36.23 -3.34 -11.55
CA ASN A 248 -36.67 -4.40 -12.45
C ASN A 248 -37.00 -3.76 -13.80
N ARG A 249 -36.38 -4.26 -14.87
CA ARG A 249 -36.38 -3.60 -16.18
C ARG A 249 -36.73 -4.57 -17.29
N ARG A 250 -37.56 -4.11 -18.22
CA ARG A 250 -38.03 -4.90 -19.39
C ARG A 250 -36.99 -5.03 -20.51
N ASP A 251 -35.79 -4.50 -20.28
CA ASP A 251 -34.60 -4.62 -21.13
C ASP A 251 -33.59 -5.63 -20.54
N ASP A 252 -34.03 -6.42 -19.54
CA ASP A 252 -33.26 -7.42 -18.77
C ASP A 252 -32.05 -6.88 -17.99
N THR A 253 -31.90 -5.55 -17.87
CA THR A 253 -30.81 -4.91 -17.09
C THR A 253 -31.12 -4.81 -15.58
N MET A 254 -30.11 -4.41 -14.80
CA MET A 254 -30.20 -4.18 -13.36
C MET A 254 -30.61 -5.46 -12.61
N PHE A 255 -31.70 -5.46 -11.84
CA PHE A 255 -32.20 -6.65 -11.11
C PHE A 255 -33.37 -7.35 -11.83
N ALA A 256 -33.53 -7.16 -13.14
CA ALA A 256 -34.53 -7.88 -13.95
C ALA A 256 -34.34 -9.42 -14.00
N SER A 257 -33.16 -9.92 -13.63
CA SER A 257 -32.91 -11.35 -13.42
C SER A 257 -33.43 -11.90 -12.09
N ILE A 258 -33.63 -11.07 -11.06
CA ILE A 258 -34.09 -11.52 -9.74
C ILE A 258 -35.48 -12.19 -9.79
N PRO A 259 -36.49 -11.67 -10.52
CA PRO A 259 -37.77 -12.38 -10.72
C PRO A 259 -37.65 -13.75 -11.42
N LYS A 260 -36.55 -14.03 -12.13
CA LYS A 260 -36.38 -15.32 -12.84
C LYS A 260 -36.11 -16.48 -11.88
N TYR A 261 -35.64 -16.20 -10.67
CA TYR A 261 -35.48 -17.19 -9.59
C TYR A 261 -36.79 -17.86 -9.17
N GLN A 262 -37.96 -17.36 -9.53
CA GLN A 262 -39.22 -18.10 -9.32
C GLN A 262 -39.29 -19.42 -10.13
N ASP A 263 -38.41 -19.59 -11.14
CA ASP A 263 -38.19 -20.85 -11.81
C ASP A 263 -37.04 -21.62 -11.14
N GLN A 264 -37.34 -22.81 -10.61
CA GLN A 264 -36.39 -23.68 -9.95
C GLN A 264 -35.21 -24.07 -10.87
N ALA A 265 -35.43 -24.20 -12.19
CA ALA A 265 -34.36 -24.52 -13.14
C ALA A 265 -33.39 -23.32 -13.32
N TYR A 266 -33.90 -22.09 -13.32
CA TYR A 266 -33.08 -20.89 -13.34
C TYR A 266 -32.29 -20.72 -12.04
N TYR A 267 -32.89 -21.04 -10.88
CA TYR A 267 -32.15 -21.11 -9.62
C TYR A 267 -31.03 -22.16 -9.66
N GLU A 268 -31.27 -23.35 -10.23
CA GLU A 268 -30.27 -24.41 -10.33
C GLU A 268 -29.09 -24.06 -11.26
N GLU A 269 -29.30 -23.25 -12.29
CA GLU A 269 -28.22 -22.70 -13.14
C GLU A 269 -27.48 -21.52 -12.48
N HIS A 270 -28.17 -20.70 -11.66
CA HIS A 270 -27.62 -19.49 -11.05
C HIS A 270 -27.65 -19.51 -9.50
N GLN A 271 -27.15 -20.58 -8.88
CA GLN A 271 -27.18 -20.70 -7.40
C GLN A 271 -26.28 -19.70 -6.65
N THR A 272 -25.38 -18.99 -7.34
CA THR A 272 -24.32 -18.18 -6.75
C THR A 272 -24.11 -16.85 -7.47
N LEU A 273 -23.92 -15.79 -6.68
CA LEU A 273 -23.39 -14.49 -7.11
C LEU A 273 -22.09 -14.19 -6.33
N TYR A 274 -21.39 -13.12 -6.71
CA TYR A 274 -20.23 -12.58 -6.00
C TYR A 274 -20.47 -11.14 -5.61
N LEU A 275 -20.03 -10.78 -4.40
CA LEU A 275 -19.83 -9.42 -3.94
C LEU A 275 -18.32 -9.18 -3.85
N LEU A 276 -17.83 -8.16 -4.53
CA LEU A 276 -16.47 -7.66 -4.41
C LEU A 276 -16.51 -6.35 -3.64
N THR A 277 -15.55 -6.09 -2.77
CA THR A 277 -15.46 -4.84 -2.00
C THR A 277 -14.01 -4.34 -1.94
N PRO A 278 -13.74 -3.10 -1.49
CA PRO A 278 -12.38 -2.62 -1.22
C PRO A 278 -11.62 -3.41 -0.13
N TYR A 279 -12.28 -4.33 0.59
CA TYR A 279 -11.76 -5.00 1.79
C TYR A 279 -11.67 -6.52 1.65
N TYR A 280 -12.80 -7.16 1.35
CA TYR A 280 -12.94 -8.61 1.20
C TYR A 280 -13.91 -8.96 0.06
N ASP A 281 -13.65 -10.09 -0.61
CA ASP A 281 -14.57 -10.65 -1.61
C ASP A 281 -15.43 -11.75 -0.96
N TYR A 282 -16.69 -11.87 -1.38
CA TYR A 282 -17.66 -12.81 -0.82
C TYR A 282 -18.42 -13.57 -1.92
N ARG A 283 -18.61 -14.86 -1.70
CA ARG A 283 -19.56 -15.69 -2.44
C ARG A 283 -20.94 -15.51 -1.81
N LEU A 284 -21.96 -15.35 -2.63
CA LEU A 284 -23.35 -15.14 -2.23
C LEU A 284 -24.16 -16.39 -2.61
N GLU A 285 -24.43 -17.26 -1.64
CA GLU A 285 -25.14 -18.54 -1.84
C GLU A 285 -26.65 -18.33 -1.74
N ALA A 286 -27.40 -18.43 -2.86
CA ALA A 286 -28.84 -18.18 -2.86
C ALA A 286 -29.63 -19.25 -2.09
N PHE A 287 -30.43 -18.83 -1.10
CA PHE A 287 -31.16 -19.74 -0.20
C PHE A 287 -32.67 -19.52 -0.12
N GLY A 288 -33.17 -18.33 -0.44
CA GLY A 288 -34.61 -18.06 -0.49
C GLY A 288 -34.95 -16.93 -1.46
N CYS A 289 -36.07 -17.03 -2.16
CA CYS A 289 -36.59 -15.98 -3.04
C CYS A 289 -38.07 -15.77 -2.74
N ILE A 290 -38.48 -14.58 -2.31
CA ILE A 290 -39.88 -14.29 -1.93
C ILE A 290 -40.50 -13.21 -2.82
N ARG A 291 -41.84 -13.22 -2.89
CA ARG A 291 -42.67 -12.13 -3.42
C ARG A 291 -43.60 -11.65 -2.29
N SER A 292 -43.50 -10.39 -1.89
CA SER A 292 -44.26 -9.81 -0.76
C SER A 292 -44.59 -8.33 -0.98
N SER A 293 -45.59 -7.80 -0.28
CA SER A 293 -45.94 -6.37 -0.34
C SER A 293 -44.90 -5.49 0.40
N VAL A 294 -44.80 -4.23 -0.02
CA VAL A 294 -44.16 -3.16 0.75
C VAL A 294 -44.89 -2.89 2.07
N ASP A 295 -46.20 -3.16 2.14
CA ASP A 295 -46.99 -3.07 3.37
C ASP A 295 -46.64 -4.16 4.40
N GLU A 296 -45.96 -5.24 3.95
CA GLU A 296 -45.51 -6.36 4.77
C GLU A 296 -44.01 -6.26 5.12
N LYS A 297 -43.38 -5.10 4.91
CA LYS A 297 -41.93 -4.89 5.01
C LYS A 297 -41.32 -5.47 6.30
N ASP A 298 -41.97 -5.30 7.43
CA ASP A 298 -41.51 -5.77 8.75
C ASP A 298 -41.35 -7.31 8.84
N SER A 299 -41.92 -8.07 7.91
CA SER A 299 -41.76 -9.54 7.84
C SER A 299 -40.48 -10.00 7.14
N TRP A 300 -39.84 -9.13 6.36
CA TRP A 300 -38.66 -9.45 5.54
C TRP A 300 -37.52 -8.42 5.64
N HIS A 301 -37.71 -7.29 6.31
CA HIS A 301 -36.71 -6.24 6.52
C HIS A 301 -36.33 -6.11 8.01
N THR A 302 -35.26 -6.77 8.41
CA THR A 302 -34.54 -6.51 9.66
C THR A 302 -33.03 -6.62 9.43
N LYS A 303 -32.23 -5.84 10.18
CA LYS A 303 -30.76 -5.73 10.02
C LYS A 303 -29.96 -6.33 11.19
N HIS A 304 -30.61 -6.49 12.34
CA HIS A 304 -30.03 -6.94 13.59
C HIS A 304 -31.01 -7.91 14.27
N PHE A 305 -30.48 -8.80 15.11
CA PHE A 305 -31.26 -9.76 15.88
C PHE A 305 -30.75 -9.74 17.33
N GLU A 306 -31.65 -9.76 18.32
CA GLU A 306 -31.29 -9.81 19.75
C GLU A 306 -30.63 -11.15 20.12
N GLY A 307 -30.84 -12.20 19.33
CA GLY A 307 -30.12 -13.46 19.48
C GLY A 307 -30.55 -14.56 18.50
N LYS A 308 -29.88 -15.72 18.61
CA LYS A 308 -30.04 -16.87 17.72
C LYS A 308 -31.49 -17.28 17.44
N GLY A 309 -32.37 -17.25 18.45
CA GLY A 309 -33.77 -17.68 18.28
C GLY A 309 -34.56 -16.82 17.29
N GLU A 310 -34.29 -15.52 17.26
CA GLU A 310 -34.94 -14.57 16.35
C GLU A 310 -34.42 -14.75 14.91
N PHE A 311 -33.10 -14.89 14.75
CA PHE A 311 -32.46 -15.23 13.47
C PHE A 311 -32.98 -16.57 12.92
N ASP A 312 -33.04 -17.62 13.75
CA ASP A 312 -33.57 -18.93 13.36
C ASP A 312 -35.02 -18.82 12.89
N GLN A 313 -35.85 -18.00 13.56
CA GLN A 313 -37.25 -17.76 13.20
C GLN A 313 -37.39 -16.95 11.90
N PHE A 314 -36.54 -15.94 11.69
CA PHE A 314 -36.50 -15.17 10.44
C PHE A 314 -36.11 -16.06 9.26
N MET A 315 -35.04 -16.85 9.38
CA MET A 315 -34.62 -17.78 8.31
C MET A 315 -35.67 -18.88 8.02
N GLN A 316 -36.40 -19.34 9.05
CA GLN A 316 -37.57 -20.22 8.85
C GLN A 316 -38.73 -19.51 8.12
N THR A 317 -38.96 -18.23 8.40
CA THR A 317 -40.02 -17.43 7.76
C THR A 317 -39.72 -17.21 6.28
N ILE A 318 -38.50 -16.78 5.94
CA ILE A 318 -38.02 -16.66 4.56
C ILE A 318 -38.06 -18.02 3.85
N GLY A 319 -37.62 -19.10 4.51
CA GLY A 319 -37.65 -20.45 3.96
C GLY A 319 -39.08 -20.97 3.69
N ALA A 320 -40.06 -20.61 4.52
CA ALA A 320 -41.46 -20.98 4.35
C ALA A 320 -42.21 -20.16 3.28
N GLN A 321 -41.75 -18.94 2.99
CA GLN A 321 -42.26 -18.08 1.91
C GLN A 321 -41.53 -18.28 0.58
N SER A 322 -40.44 -19.05 0.56
CA SER A 322 -39.54 -19.16 -0.60
C SER A 322 -40.21 -19.84 -1.81
N LEU A 323 -40.07 -19.20 -2.96
CA LEU A 323 -40.42 -19.73 -4.28
C LEU A 323 -39.39 -20.77 -4.78
N ILE A 324 -38.18 -20.79 -4.21
CA ILE A 324 -37.10 -21.75 -4.54
C ILE A 324 -36.92 -22.81 -3.46
N THR A 325 -36.59 -24.03 -3.89
CA THR A 325 -36.12 -25.11 -3.03
C THR A 325 -34.60 -25.15 -3.05
N SER A 326 -33.97 -24.48 -2.07
CA SER A 326 -32.52 -24.51 -1.84
C SER A 326 -32.10 -25.57 -0.82
N SER A 327 -30.86 -26.04 -0.90
CA SER A 327 -30.16 -26.83 0.14
C SER A 327 -29.41 -25.96 1.16
N VAL A 328 -29.13 -24.69 0.84
CA VAL A 328 -28.35 -23.75 1.67
C VAL A 328 -29.14 -23.39 2.92
N ARG A 329 -28.51 -23.45 4.09
CA ARG A 329 -29.12 -23.09 5.38
C ARG A 329 -28.19 -22.14 6.14
N PRO A 330 -28.48 -20.83 6.16
CA PRO A 330 -27.79 -19.89 7.03
C PRO A 330 -27.88 -20.32 8.50
N GLN A 331 -26.81 -20.10 9.24
CA GLN A 331 -26.72 -20.36 10.67
C GLN A 331 -26.37 -19.08 11.41
N TRP A 332 -26.62 -19.05 12.72
CA TRP A 332 -26.25 -17.92 13.57
C TRP A 332 -24.76 -17.58 13.45
N GLY A 333 -24.46 -16.36 13.02
CA GLY A 333 -23.11 -15.89 12.70
C GLY A 333 -22.75 -15.91 11.23
N ASP A 334 -23.57 -16.47 10.33
CA ASP A 334 -23.51 -16.14 8.90
C ASP A 334 -24.16 -14.76 8.68
N GLN A 335 -23.61 -13.99 7.74
CA GLN A 335 -24.23 -12.76 7.24
C GLN A 335 -25.11 -13.04 6.02
N VAL A 336 -26.09 -12.18 5.75
CA VAL A 336 -27.03 -12.34 4.63
C VAL A 336 -27.12 -11.05 3.81
N MET A 337 -27.16 -11.20 2.48
CA MET A 337 -27.50 -10.13 1.55
C MET A 337 -28.90 -10.35 0.99
N ALA A 338 -29.71 -9.29 0.92
CA ALA A 338 -31.05 -9.29 0.37
C ALA A 338 -31.11 -8.37 -0.86
N LEU A 339 -31.30 -8.95 -2.05
CA LEU A 339 -31.40 -8.23 -3.32
C LEU A 339 -32.87 -7.93 -3.62
N CYS A 340 -33.26 -6.66 -3.48
CA CYS A 340 -34.64 -6.19 -3.51
C CYS A 340 -34.96 -5.50 -4.85
N THR A 341 -36.05 -5.91 -5.50
CA THR A 341 -36.54 -5.26 -6.73
C THR A 341 -38.06 -5.25 -6.85
N CYS A 342 -38.62 -4.34 -7.65
CA CYS A 342 -40.07 -4.26 -7.91
C CYS A 342 -40.57 -5.43 -8.75
N THR A 343 -41.87 -5.76 -8.71
CA THR A 343 -42.46 -6.60 -9.77
C THR A 343 -42.76 -5.77 -11.02
N ASN A 344 -43.00 -6.43 -12.17
CA ASN A 344 -43.48 -5.77 -13.39
C ASN A 344 -45.01 -5.61 -13.41
N ASP A 345 -45.72 -6.23 -12.46
CA ASP A 345 -47.18 -6.37 -12.43
C ASP A 345 -47.80 -5.36 -11.46
N ASP A 346 -47.29 -5.31 -10.24
CA ASP A 346 -47.64 -4.35 -9.18
C ASP A 346 -46.40 -3.61 -8.65
N ARG A 347 -46.53 -2.30 -8.47
CA ARG A 347 -45.51 -1.40 -7.91
C ARG A 347 -45.44 -1.46 -6.37
N ASN A 348 -46.44 -2.03 -5.72
CA ASN A 348 -46.47 -2.25 -4.27
C ASN A 348 -45.86 -3.60 -3.87
N GLU A 349 -45.58 -4.51 -4.80
CA GLU A 349 -44.91 -5.79 -4.53
C GLU A 349 -43.41 -5.75 -4.81
N ARG A 350 -42.64 -6.55 -4.08
CA ARG A 350 -41.19 -6.75 -4.27
C ARG A 350 -40.87 -8.22 -4.49
N TYR A 351 -39.93 -8.50 -5.40
CA TYR A 351 -39.13 -9.73 -5.37
C TYR A 351 -37.88 -9.47 -4.53
N ILE A 352 -37.57 -10.40 -3.63
CA ILE A 352 -36.41 -10.31 -2.74
C ILE A 352 -35.67 -11.66 -2.80
N LEU A 353 -34.43 -11.64 -3.26
CA LEU A 353 -33.53 -12.81 -3.23
C LEU A 353 -32.60 -12.69 -2.03
N PHE A 354 -32.67 -13.66 -1.12
CA PHE A 354 -31.79 -13.78 0.03
C PHE A 354 -30.65 -14.74 -0.28
N LEU A 355 -29.42 -14.23 -0.09
CA LEU A 355 -28.18 -14.95 -0.30
C LEU A 355 -27.34 -14.92 0.97
N ARG A 356 -26.75 -16.06 1.31
CA ARG A 356 -25.82 -16.18 2.44
C ARG A 356 -24.44 -15.69 1.99
N MET A 357 -23.86 -14.77 2.74
CA MET A 357 -22.51 -14.28 2.48
C MET A 357 -21.48 -15.28 3.02
N ARG A 358 -20.47 -15.59 2.21
CA ARG A 358 -19.34 -16.47 2.55
C ARG A 358 -18.05 -15.79 2.10
N PRO A 359 -17.15 -15.39 3.00
CA PRO A 359 -15.88 -14.79 2.60
C PRO A 359 -15.09 -15.73 1.68
N ILE A 360 -14.48 -15.19 0.63
CA ILE A 360 -13.68 -15.97 -0.32
C ILE A 360 -12.23 -15.99 0.15
N ALA A 361 -11.73 -17.20 0.40
CA ALA A 361 -10.33 -17.50 0.24
C ALA A 361 -10.09 -17.83 -1.24
N TYR A 362 -9.06 -17.25 -1.84
CA TYR A 362 -8.65 -17.64 -3.19
C TYR A 362 -7.53 -18.65 -3.08
N GLU A 363 -7.68 -19.80 -3.73
CA GLU A 363 -6.53 -20.66 -3.97
C GLU A 363 -5.49 -19.85 -4.78
N ALA A 364 -4.22 -19.92 -4.39
CA ALA A 364 -3.15 -19.30 -5.16
C ALA A 364 -3.14 -19.92 -6.58
N PRO A 365 -3.42 -19.15 -7.64
CA PRO A 365 -3.91 -19.76 -8.88
C PRO A 365 -2.78 -20.45 -9.66
N GLU A 366 -3.04 -21.68 -10.11
CA GLU A 366 -2.22 -22.37 -11.14
C GLU A 366 -2.29 -21.69 -12.53
N ILE A 367 -2.85 -20.47 -12.62
CA ILE A 367 -2.88 -19.65 -13.83
C ILE A 367 -1.50 -19.00 -14.01
N SER A 368 -0.52 -19.83 -14.36
CA SER A 368 0.80 -19.37 -14.76
C SER A 368 0.69 -18.53 -16.04
N SER A 369 0.67 -17.21 -15.90
CA SER A 369 0.82 -16.33 -17.06
C SER A 369 2.16 -16.61 -17.76
N VAL A 370 2.29 -16.27 -19.05
CA VAL A 370 3.56 -16.48 -19.77
C VAL A 370 4.71 -15.64 -19.17
N MET A 371 4.39 -14.59 -18.40
CA MET A 371 5.36 -14.00 -17.48
C MET A 371 5.62 -14.93 -16.28
N GLN A 372 4.61 -15.30 -15.51
CA GLN A 372 4.74 -16.16 -14.32
C GLN A 372 5.58 -17.43 -14.59
N ALA A 373 5.28 -18.19 -15.66
CA ALA A 373 6.05 -19.38 -16.03
C ALA A 373 7.51 -19.11 -16.44
N SER A 374 7.84 -17.86 -16.80
CA SER A 374 9.21 -17.37 -17.07
C SER A 374 9.85 -16.67 -15.85
N LEU A 375 9.11 -16.56 -14.75
CA LEU A 375 9.48 -15.88 -13.50
C LEU A 375 9.55 -16.87 -12.31
N ASP A 376 8.85 -18.00 -12.38
CA ASP A 376 8.90 -19.10 -11.41
C ASP A 376 10.08 -20.05 -11.68
N SER A 377 10.81 -19.90 -12.79
CA SER A 377 12.06 -20.63 -13.08
C SER A 377 13.28 -20.08 -12.30
N GLY A 378 13.02 -19.57 -11.10
CA GLY A 378 13.97 -18.79 -10.32
C GLY A 378 15.00 -19.63 -9.56
N THR A 379 16.01 -18.93 -9.06
CA THR A 379 17.03 -19.44 -8.13
C THR A 379 16.70 -19.15 -6.66
N SER A 380 15.66 -18.36 -6.42
CA SER A 380 15.13 -17.97 -5.11
C SER A 380 14.15 -19.03 -4.59
N GLY A 381 14.08 -19.22 -3.26
CA GLY A 381 13.30 -20.32 -2.67
C GLY A 381 13.58 -20.48 -1.17
N MET A 382 13.13 -21.59 -0.57
CA MET A 382 13.40 -21.88 0.84
C MET A 382 14.77 -22.56 1.03
N VAL A 383 15.51 -22.15 2.06
CA VAL A 383 16.75 -22.81 2.52
C VAL A 383 16.62 -23.17 4.00
N ASP A 384 17.12 -24.33 4.41
CA ASP A 384 17.10 -24.74 5.82
C ASP A 384 18.32 -24.18 6.57
N VAL A 385 18.10 -23.27 7.52
CA VAL A 385 19.15 -22.62 8.31
C VAL A 385 19.32 -23.36 9.65
N PRO A 386 20.48 -23.97 9.93
CA PRO A 386 20.69 -24.74 11.16
C PRO A 386 20.36 -23.93 12.43
N GLY A 387 19.59 -24.54 13.34
CA GLY A 387 19.12 -23.90 14.57
C GLY A 387 17.97 -22.90 14.41
N ARG A 388 17.59 -22.54 13.17
CA ARG A 388 16.53 -21.57 12.85
C ARG A 388 15.39 -22.14 12.00
N GLY A 389 15.66 -23.16 11.19
CA GLY A 389 14.70 -23.83 10.31
C GLY A 389 14.63 -23.22 8.91
N ALA A 390 13.56 -23.56 8.18
CA ALA A 390 13.35 -23.11 6.81
C ALA A 390 13.14 -21.59 6.72
N MET A 391 13.94 -20.91 5.91
CA MET A 391 13.91 -19.46 5.67
C MET A 391 13.83 -19.15 4.18
N GLN A 392 13.13 -18.06 3.83
CA GLN A 392 13.02 -17.57 2.46
C GLN A 392 14.32 -16.89 2.02
N TYR A 393 14.95 -17.43 0.97
CA TYR A 393 16.11 -16.86 0.28
C TYR A 393 15.69 -16.15 -1.03
N TYR A 394 16.45 -15.11 -1.38
CA TYR A 394 16.34 -14.41 -2.67
C TYR A 394 17.72 -14.10 -3.26
N ALA A 395 17.89 -14.37 -4.56
CA ALA A 395 19.05 -13.93 -5.32
C ALA A 395 18.75 -12.63 -6.09
N GLN A 396 19.61 -11.63 -6.06
CA GLN A 396 19.47 -10.41 -6.88
C GLN A 396 19.66 -10.73 -8.36
N ASN A 397 20.50 -11.73 -8.64
CA ASN A 397 20.91 -12.21 -9.96
C ASN A 397 20.03 -13.37 -10.47
N ASP A 398 18.88 -13.59 -9.85
CA ASP A 398 17.83 -14.49 -10.32
C ASP A 398 17.38 -14.14 -11.74
N PRO A 399 17.34 -15.11 -12.70
CA PRO A 399 16.94 -14.86 -14.09
C PRO A 399 15.64 -14.04 -14.23
N THR A 400 14.70 -14.28 -13.31
CA THR A 400 13.39 -13.65 -13.17
C THR A 400 13.43 -12.12 -13.18
N TRP A 401 14.40 -11.51 -12.50
CA TRP A 401 14.50 -10.04 -12.38
C TRP A 401 15.89 -9.46 -12.63
N ALA A 402 16.93 -10.27 -12.76
CA ALA A 402 18.32 -9.81 -12.90
C ALA A 402 18.51 -8.82 -14.06
N THR A 403 17.76 -8.99 -15.16
CA THR A 403 17.83 -8.14 -16.36
C THR A 403 17.03 -6.86 -16.26
N MET A 404 16.06 -6.74 -15.34
CA MET A 404 15.22 -5.55 -15.19
C MET A 404 16.07 -4.32 -14.86
N ARG A 405 15.73 -3.17 -15.47
CA ARG A 405 16.35 -1.88 -15.12
C ARG A 405 15.96 -1.47 -13.69
N TYR A 406 16.95 -1.08 -12.89
CA TYR A 406 16.78 -0.63 -11.50
C TYR A 406 17.31 0.79 -11.33
N GLU A 407 16.44 1.76 -11.59
CA GLU A 407 16.75 3.18 -11.74
C GLU A 407 15.58 4.05 -11.29
N SER A 408 15.86 5.19 -10.67
CA SER A 408 14.87 6.21 -10.29
C SER A 408 14.37 7.02 -11.48
N ARG A 409 13.14 7.53 -11.41
CA ARG A 409 12.53 8.37 -12.47
C ARG A 409 13.45 9.53 -12.85
N GLY A 410 13.76 9.67 -14.14
CA GLY A 410 14.68 10.70 -14.65
C GLY A 410 16.17 10.31 -14.68
N SER A 411 16.54 9.11 -14.22
CA SER A 411 17.93 8.62 -14.34
C SER A 411 18.31 8.35 -15.79
N GLY A 412 19.36 9.01 -16.27
CA GLY A 412 20.02 8.70 -17.55
C GLY A 412 20.84 7.41 -17.55
N LYS A 413 20.99 6.74 -16.39
CA LYS A 413 21.71 5.46 -16.28
C LYS A 413 20.75 4.28 -16.53
N SER A 414 21.31 3.13 -16.93
CA SER A 414 20.54 1.90 -17.23
C SER A 414 21.15 0.67 -16.55
N ARG A 415 21.33 0.74 -15.22
CA ARG A 415 21.83 -0.38 -14.41
C ARG A 415 20.78 -1.48 -14.28
N ARG A 416 21.23 -2.74 -14.34
CA ARG A 416 20.41 -3.94 -14.16
C ARG A 416 20.29 -4.30 -12.68
N PHE A 417 19.13 -4.80 -12.24
CA PHE A 417 18.89 -5.18 -10.85
C PHE A 417 19.90 -6.22 -10.35
N GLY A 418 20.23 -7.24 -11.17
CA GLY A 418 21.22 -8.26 -10.83
C GLY A 418 22.65 -7.75 -10.61
N THR A 419 22.93 -6.48 -10.94
CA THR A 419 24.24 -5.82 -10.73
C THR A 419 24.24 -4.76 -9.62
N GLY A 420 23.11 -4.53 -8.93
CA GLY A 420 23.01 -3.49 -7.89
C GLY A 420 21.81 -3.59 -6.97
N GLY A 421 21.14 -4.75 -6.92
CA GLY A 421 19.95 -5.03 -6.13
C GLY A 421 20.22 -5.57 -4.73
N CYS A 422 21.48 -5.64 -4.29
CA CYS A 422 21.89 -6.26 -3.02
C CYS A 422 21.16 -5.68 -1.80
N GLY A 423 21.05 -4.35 -1.70
CA GLY A 423 20.30 -3.68 -0.62
C GLY A 423 18.82 -4.10 -0.56
N PRO A 424 18.02 -3.89 -1.64
CA PRO A 424 16.63 -4.35 -1.70
C PRO A 424 16.45 -5.85 -1.46
N THR A 425 17.33 -6.69 -2.00
CA THR A 425 17.26 -8.16 -1.87
C THR A 425 17.62 -8.62 -0.45
N SER A 426 18.60 -7.97 0.18
CA SER A 426 18.96 -8.19 1.58
C SER A 426 17.81 -7.81 2.52
N MET A 427 17.18 -6.65 2.28
CA MET A 427 15.97 -6.22 3.01
C MET A 427 14.78 -7.15 2.76
N ALA A 428 14.61 -7.69 1.54
CA ALA A 428 13.59 -8.69 1.24
C ALA A 428 13.78 -9.96 2.07
N MET A 429 15.02 -10.45 2.19
CA MET A 429 15.31 -11.61 3.05
C MET A 429 15.10 -11.33 4.54
N VAL A 430 15.27 -10.09 5.02
CA VAL A 430 14.88 -9.71 6.39
C VAL A 430 13.36 -9.75 6.55
N VAL A 431 12.62 -9.05 5.68
CA VAL A 431 11.16 -8.93 5.77
C VAL A 431 10.48 -10.29 5.67
N ALA A 432 10.80 -11.11 4.68
CA ALA A 432 10.16 -12.40 4.43
C ALA A 432 10.40 -13.46 5.53
N ASN A 433 11.25 -13.18 6.51
CA ASN A 433 11.62 -14.10 7.60
C ASN A 433 11.37 -13.53 9.01
N LEU A 434 10.88 -12.29 9.11
CA LEU A 434 10.42 -11.66 10.37
C LEU A 434 8.93 -11.26 10.33
N VAL A 435 8.39 -11.02 9.13
CA VAL A 435 6.98 -10.66 8.90
C VAL A 435 6.21 -11.91 8.47
N ASP A 436 5.04 -12.12 9.06
CA ASP A 436 4.18 -13.27 8.72
C ASP A 436 3.69 -13.14 7.26
N ALA A 437 3.67 -14.25 6.52
CA ALA A 437 3.44 -14.23 5.07
C ALA A 437 2.15 -13.47 4.66
N GLU A 438 1.07 -13.61 5.45
CA GLU A 438 -0.21 -12.90 5.25
C GLU A 438 -0.10 -11.36 5.24
N ASN A 439 1.00 -10.80 5.73
CA ASN A 439 1.21 -9.35 5.91
C ASN A 439 2.23 -8.77 4.90
N LEU A 440 2.87 -9.60 4.07
CA LEU A 440 3.90 -9.15 3.11
C LEU A 440 3.38 -8.15 2.07
N TRP A 441 2.07 -8.12 1.82
CA TRP A 441 1.43 -7.17 0.91
C TRP A 441 1.24 -5.77 1.50
N TRP A 442 1.44 -5.54 2.81
CA TRP A 442 1.26 -4.21 3.43
C TRP A 442 2.08 -3.09 2.76
N LEU A 443 3.22 -3.43 2.14
CA LEU A 443 4.04 -2.50 1.34
C LEU A 443 3.26 -1.84 0.18
N SER A 444 2.13 -2.42 -0.26
CA SER A 444 1.18 -1.80 -1.20
C SER A 444 0.56 -0.50 -0.67
N TYR A 445 0.13 -0.45 0.61
CA TYR A 445 -0.44 0.75 1.24
C TYR A 445 0.52 1.93 1.24
N TYR A 446 1.82 1.65 1.23
CA TYR A 446 2.88 2.64 1.29
C TYR A 446 3.43 3.04 -0.09
N SER A 447 2.80 2.56 -1.17
CA SER A 447 3.06 2.94 -2.56
C SER A 447 2.95 4.46 -2.79
N GLY A 448 3.60 4.95 -3.85
CA GLY A 448 3.44 6.34 -4.31
C GLY A 448 2.38 6.50 -5.40
N ARG A 449 1.48 5.52 -5.51
CA ARG A 449 0.56 5.25 -6.63
C ARG A 449 -0.61 4.37 -6.19
N GLU A 450 -1.82 4.67 -6.67
CA GLU A 450 -3.02 3.84 -6.45
C GLU A 450 -2.90 2.44 -7.05
N GLU A 451 -2.17 2.25 -8.16
CA GLU A 451 -1.95 0.91 -8.74
C GLU A 451 -0.93 0.08 -7.93
N GLY A 452 -0.48 0.57 -6.77
CA GLY A 452 0.44 -0.13 -5.89
C GLY A 452 1.82 -0.37 -6.52
N ILE A 453 2.37 -1.57 -6.27
CA ILE A 453 3.66 -1.99 -6.79
C ILE A 453 3.48 -2.67 -8.16
N THR A 454 3.73 -1.91 -9.23
CA THR A 454 3.64 -2.38 -10.63
C THR A 454 5.00 -2.34 -11.33
N PHE A 455 5.39 -3.45 -11.98
CA PHE A 455 6.66 -3.65 -12.68
C PHE A 455 6.52 -4.48 -13.97
N CYS A 456 7.64 -4.75 -14.66
CA CYS A 456 7.68 -5.56 -15.88
C CYS A 456 9.10 -6.07 -16.19
N ASN A 457 9.23 -7.00 -17.13
CA ASN A 457 10.54 -7.59 -17.51
C ASN A 457 11.57 -6.56 -18.02
N CYS A 458 11.15 -5.36 -18.45
CA CYS A 458 12.07 -4.28 -18.81
C CYS A 458 12.63 -3.52 -17.59
N SER A 459 11.90 -3.43 -16.48
CA SER A 459 12.16 -2.48 -15.40
C SER A 459 11.41 -2.84 -14.12
N VAL A 460 12.07 -2.76 -12.97
CA VAL A 460 11.47 -3.04 -11.64
C VAL A 460 10.38 -2.03 -11.27
N ASN A 461 10.19 -0.98 -12.08
CA ASN A 461 9.15 0.04 -11.99
C ASN A 461 8.68 0.44 -13.39
N GLN A 462 7.57 1.16 -13.52
CA GLN A 462 7.08 1.62 -14.82
C GLN A 462 7.96 2.69 -15.52
N TYR A 463 8.89 3.38 -14.84
CA TYR A 463 9.50 4.62 -15.35
C TYR A 463 10.31 4.47 -16.65
N PHE A 464 10.72 3.24 -16.97
CA PHE A 464 11.50 2.91 -18.18
C PHE A 464 10.84 1.78 -18.99
N CYS A 465 9.53 1.59 -18.81
CA CYS A 465 8.70 0.71 -19.61
C CYS A 465 8.27 1.41 -20.91
N ASN A 466 8.07 0.67 -22.01
CA ASN A 466 7.51 1.20 -23.25
C ASN A 466 5.99 0.96 -23.38
N HIS A 467 5.38 0.30 -22.38
CA HIS A 467 3.96 -0.06 -22.30
C HIS A 467 3.44 -0.92 -23.49
N LYS A 468 4.31 -1.59 -24.26
CA LYS A 468 3.96 -2.48 -25.39
C LYS A 468 3.84 -3.96 -25.01
N HIS A 469 3.98 -4.29 -23.74
CA HIS A 469 3.85 -5.63 -23.18
C HIS A 469 3.06 -5.54 -21.86
N PRO A 470 2.52 -6.66 -21.35
CA PRO A 470 1.88 -6.69 -20.04
C PRO A 470 2.78 -6.12 -18.93
N GLN A 471 2.12 -5.62 -17.89
CA GLN A 471 2.76 -5.25 -16.63
C GLN A 471 2.20 -6.16 -15.53
N HIS A 472 3.02 -6.43 -14.53
CA HIS A 472 2.63 -7.23 -13.37
C HIS A 472 2.48 -6.29 -12.17
N THR A 473 1.33 -6.36 -11.51
CA THR A 473 0.97 -5.57 -10.34
C THR A 473 0.76 -6.52 -9.18
N LEU A 474 1.51 -6.35 -8.09
CA LEU A 474 1.35 -7.18 -6.90
C LEU A 474 0.05 -6.81 -6.17
N ARG A 475 -0.79 -7.81 -5.91
CA ARG A 475 -2.09 -7.69 -5.22
C ARG A 475 -2.23 -8.64 -4.03
N MET A 476 -1.47 -9.74 -3.98
CA MET A 476 -1.65 -10.82 -3.01
C MET A 476 -0.37 -11.15 -2.24
N ALA A 477 -0.53 -11.62 -1.00
CA ALA A 477 0.57 -12.00 -0.10
C ALA A 477 1.60 -12.95 -0.75
N ALA A 478 1.15 -13.97 -1.47
CA ALA A 478 2.02 -14.94 -2.16
C ALA A 478 2.82 -14.31 -3.33
N GLU A 479 2.24 -13.35 -4.05
CA GLU A 479 2.97 -12.60 -5.08
C GLU A 479 4.05 -11.71 -4.44
N TYR A 480 3.72 -11.08 -3.30
CA TYR A 480 4.72 -10.36 -2.52
C TYR A 480 5.81 -11.29 -1.99
N GLN A 481 5.51 -12.54 -1.59
CA GLN A 481 6.54 -13.52 -1.22
C GLN A 481 7.42 -13.91 -2.41
N ASN A 482 6.89 -14.06 -3.63
CA ASN A 482 7.74 -14.41 -4.77
C ASN A 482 8.56 -13.22 -5.31
N TYR A 483 8.01 -12.00 -5.25
CA TYR A 483 8.60 -10.81 -5.89
C TYR A 483 9.11 -9.73 -4.93
N LEU A 484 9.29 -10.03 -3.63
CA LEU A 484 9.69 -9.06 -2.62
C LEU A 484 10.96 -8.25 -2.95
N PRO A 485 12.03 -8.81 -3.56
CA PRO A 485 13.21 -8.04 -3.99
C PRO A 485 12.86 -6.97 -5.02
N VAL A 486 11.95 -7.29 -5.96
CA VAL A 486 11.46 -6.37 -6.98
C VAL A 486 10.53 -5.32 -6.35
N ALA A 487 9.69 -5.71 -5.40
CA ALA A 487 8.79 -4.80 -4.70
C ALA A 487 9.55 -3.74 -3.87
N ILE A 488 10.55 -4.16 -3.11
CA ILE A 488 11.39 -3.27 -2.33
C ILE A 488 12.30 -2.43 -3.25
N ALA A 489 12.72 -2.96 -4.41
CA ALA A 489 13.45 -2.18 -5.41
C ALA A 489 12.57 -1.09 -6.04
N ASN A 490 11.34 -1.42 -6.43
CA ASN A 490 10.31 -0.52 -6.95
C ASN A 490 10.08 0.65 -5.96
N PHE A 491 9.80 0.31 -4.71
CA PHE A 491 9.68 1.23 -3.59
C PHE A 491 10.91 2.14 -3.46
N ALA A 492 12.13 1.58 -3.41
CA ALA A 492 13.39 2.31 -3.27
C ALA A 492 13.80 3.18 -4.49
N THR A 493 13.09 3.10 -5.62
CA THR A 493 13.22 4.03 -6.76
C THR A 493 12.32 5.26 -6.69
N GLY A 494 11.54 5.40 -5.61
CA GLY A 494 10.62 6.52 -5.40
C GLY A 494 9.15 6.21 -5.67
N ASN A 495 8.74 4.94 -5.80
CA ASN A 495 7.33 4.56 -5.76
C ASN A 495 6.90 4.28 -4.31
N ASN A 496 6.88 5.34 -3.50
CA ASN A 496 6.41 5.30 -2.12
C ASN A 496 5.82 6.66 -1.72
N GLN A 497 4.89 6.67 -0.76
CA GLN A 497 4.21 7.89 -0.31
C GLN A 497 5.18 8.96 0.25
N TRP A 498 6.35 8.55 0.74
CA TRP A 498 7.39 9.45 1.26
C TRP A 498 8.27 10.09 0.17
N ASN A 499 8.06 9.76 -1.11
CA ASN A 499 8.88 10.22 -2.25
C ASN A 499 10.39 9.84 -2.10
N GLU A 500 10.69 8.82 -1.27
CA GLU A 500 12.03 8.41 -0.86
C GLU A 500 12.78 7.72 -2.03
N LYS A 501 13.93 8.27 -2.41
CA LYS A 501 14.68 7.91 -3.63
C LYS A 501 16.09 7.42 -3.33
N SER A 502 16.16 6.38 -2.50
CA SER A 502 17.40 5.72 -2.09
C SER A 502 18.23 5.18 -3.27
N ARG A 503 17.63 4.89 -4.42
CA ARG A 503 18.37 4.55 -5.65
C ARG A 503 18.98 5.80 -6.29
N THR A 504 20.23 6.12 -5.89
CA THR A 504 20.94 7.36 -6.27
C THR A 504 21.69 7.27 -7.62
N SER A 505 22.37 8.35 -7.99
CA SER A 505 23.30 8.44 -9.13
C SER A 505 24.61 7.66 -8.93
N ALA A 506 25.03 7.42 -7.67
CA ALA A 506 26.13 6.52 -7.33
C ALA A 506 25.69 5.05 -7.54
N TYR A 507 26.62 4.11 -7.71
CA TYR A 507 26.31 2.75 -8.19
C TYR A 507 25.36 1.95 -7.28
N GLY A 508 25.41 2.15 -5.96
CA GLY A 508 24.58 1.46 -4.97
C GLY A 508 23.21 2.10 -4.70
N THR A 509 22.62 1.72 -3.58
CA THR A 509 21.35 2.23 -3.05
C THR A 509 21.59 2.64 -1.59
N LYS A 510 21.15 3.83 -1.19
CA LYS A 510 21.25 4.31 0.20
C LYS A 510 20.36 3.47 1.13
N PRO A 511 20.64 3.41 2.44
CA PRO A 511 19.84 2.63 3.39
C PRO A 511 18.51 3.27 3.80
N VAL A 512 18.19 4.49 3.37
CA VAL A 512 17.04 5.26 3.90
C VAL A 512 15.69 4.55 3.65
N PHE A 513 15.55 3.84 2.52
CA PHE A 513 14.39 2.98 2.26
C PHE A 513 14.22 1.86 3.29
N MET A 514 15.30 1.33 3.89
CA MET A 514 15.22 0.25 4.89
C MET A 514 14.45 0.72 6.13
N LYS A 515 14.64 1.99 6.56
CA LYS A 515 13.80 2.57 7.62
C LYS A 515 12.33 2.62 7.19
N ARG A 516 12.03 3.10 5.99
CA ARG A 516 10.64 3.22 5.50
C ARG A 516 9.95 1.87 5.27
N VAL A 517 10.71 0.83 4.91
CA VAL A 517 10.22 -0.55 4.84
C VAL A 517 10.03 -1.14 6.24
N SER A 518 10.87 -0.80 7.22
CA SER A 518 10.68 -1.20 8.62
C SER A 518 9.44 -0.53 9.24
N ASP A 519 9.29 0.80 9.02
CA ASP A 519 8.12 1.61 9.36
C ASP A 519 6.83 0.99 8.78
N ALA A 520 6.89 0.44 7.57
CA ALA A 520 5.77 -0.18 6.84
C ALA A 520 5.39 -1.60 7.30
N TYR A 521 6.28 -2.30 8.02
CA TYR A 521 6.07 -3.69 8.46
C TYR A 521 6.05 -3.85 9.98
N ALA A 522 6.07 -2.76 10.75
CA ALA A 522 6.23 -2.77 12.20
C ALA A 522 7.47 -3.58 12.66
N LEU A 523 8.59 -3.42 11.96
CA LEU A 523 9.89 -3.90 12.39
C LEU A 523 10.64 -2.79 13.12
N THR A 524 11.34 -3.13 14.20
CA THR A 524 12.34 -2.22 14.76
C THR A 524 13.53 -2.12 13.80
N LEU A 525 14.21 -0.97 13.80
CA LEU A 525 15.49 -0.80 13.09
C LEU A 525 16.47 -0.06 14.00
N MET A 526 17.57 -0.73 14.33
CA MET A 526 18.75 -0.14 14.96
C MET A 526 19.92 -0.15 13.96
N VAL A 527 20.79 0.86 14.01
CA VAL A 527 22.02 0.90 13.21
C VAL A 527 23.22 0.84 14.14
N SER A 528 24.08 -0.16 13.96
CA SER A 528 25.33 -0.30 14.73
C SER A 528 26.55 -0.53 13.82
N LYS A 529 27.73 -0.42 14.41
CA LYS A 529 29.03 -0.78 13.82
C LYS A 529 29.71 -1.93 14.57
N GLU A 530 29.19 -2.32 15.73
CA GLU A 530 29.78 -3.34 16.59
C GLU A 530 29.27 -4.74 16.21
N ALA A 531 30.13 -5.75 16.33
CA ALA A 531 29.79 -7.13 15.98
C ALA A 531 28.81 -7.75 17.00
N GLU A 532 29.00 -7.40 18.26
CA GLU A 532 28.30 -7.89 19.43
C GLU A 532 26.80 -7.57 19.37
N ASP A 533 26.42 -6.39 18.87
CA ASP A 533 25.01 -6.00 18.69
C ASP A 533 24.32 -6.88 17.65
N ALA A 534 25.00 -7.15 16.53
CA ALA A 534 24.49 -8.03 15.49
C ALA A 534 24.33 -9.47 16.00
N VAL A 535 25.33 -10.00 16.71
CA VAL A 535 25.25 -11.34 17.36
C VAL A 535 24.14 -11.38 18.42
N SER A 536 23.95 -10.31 19.18
CA SER A 536 22.90 -10.18 20.20
C SER A 536 21.49 -10.26 19.59
N VAL A 537 21.23 -9.48 18.53
CA VAL A 537 19.95 -9.49 17.80
C VAL A 537 19.68 -10.84 17.13
N LEU A 538 20.69 -11.46 16.51
CA LEU A 538 20.56 -12.80 15.92
C LEU A 538 20.23 -13.86 16.99
N ARG A 539 20.79 -13.75 18.21
CA ARG A 539 20.47 -14.64 19.35
C ARG A 539 19.06 -14.45 19.91
N ARG A 540 18.49 -13.25 19.82
CA ARG A 540 17.06 -13.00 20.11
C ARG A 540 16.13 -13.44 18.98
N GLY A 541 16.69 -13.85 17.83
CA GLY A 541 15.92 -14.29 16.68
C GLY A 541 15.46 -13.17 15.75
N GLY A 542 16.03 -11.97 15.87
CA GLY A 542 16.03 -10.96 14.82
C GLY A 542 16.99 -11.31 13.68
N MET A 543 17.16 -10.39 12.74
CA MET A 543 18.05 -10.53 11.57
C MET A 543 18.80 -9.22 11.32
N ALA A 544 19.85 -9.27 10.49
CA ALA A 544 20.60 -8.07 10.12
C ALA A 544 20.89 -7.99 8.62
N ALA A 545 20.76 -6.81 8.03
CA ALA A 545 21.41 -6.48 6.77
C ALA A 545 22.76 -5.83 7.08
N ALA A 546 23.86 -6.47 6.70
CA ALA A 546 25.21 -6.01 6.96
C ALA A 546 25.88 -5.53 5.66
N VAL A 547 26.65 -4.44 5.73
CA VAL A 547 27.44 -3.94 4.60
C VAL A 547 28.86 -4.47 4.66
N THR A 548 29.32 -5.10 3.57
CA THR A 548 30.68 -5.63 3.39
C THR A 548 31.36 -4.96 2.19
N GLY A 549 32.69 -4.92 2.17
CA GLY A 549 33.37 -4.51 0.93
C GLY A 549 34.89 -4.38 0.96
N GLY A 550 35.40 -3.88 -0.16
CA GLY A 550 36.83 -3.71 -0.44
C GLY A 550 37.53 -5.01 -0.85
N LYS A 551 38.80 -4.91 -1.26
CA LYS A 551 39.58 -6.01 -1.88
C LYS A 551 39.84 -7.24 -0.98
N ARG A 552 39.38 -7.23 0.28
CA ARG A 552 39.46 -8.34 1.25
C ARG A 552 38.10 -8.95 1.60
N SER A 553 36.97 -8.36 1.19
CA SER A 553 35.66 -8.97 1.46
C SER A 553 35.56 -10.33 0.76
N PRO A 554 35.22 -11.42 1.49
CA PRO A 554 35.10 -12.74 0.89
C PRO A 554 33.86 -12.86 -0.02
N PHE A 555 32.96 -11.87 0.04
CA PHE A 555 31.76 -11.78 -0.80
C PHE A 555 32.00 -11.01 -2.11
N THR A 556 32.87 -9.99 -2.14
CA THR A 556 32.98 -9.07 -3.29
C THR A 556 34.32 -8.34 -3.38
N GLY A 557 34.65 -7.80 -4.55
CA GLY A 557 35.71 -6.79 -4.70
C GLY A 557 35.23 -5.34 -4.51
N GLY A 558 33.90 -5.12 -4.48
CA GLY A 558 33.25 -3.80 -4.38
C GLY A 558 32.65 -3.54 -3.00
N GLY A 559 31.54 -2.81 -2.95
CA GLY A 559 30.66 -2.72 -1.77
C GLY A 559 29.38 -3.53 -2.01
N HIS A 560 28.91 -4.24 -0.99
CA HIS A 560 27.81 -5.22 -1.09
C HIS A 560 27.02 -5.30 0.22
N TYR A 561 25.78 -5.78 0.15
CA TYR A 561 24.95 -6.09 1.31
C TYR A 561 24.85 -7.61 1.46
N VAL A 562 24.90 -8.13 2.68
CA VAL A 562 24.63 -9.53 3.01
C VAL A 562 23.61 -9.60 4.16
N THR A 563 22.78 -10.64 4.20
CA THR A 563 21.80 -10.80 5.29
C THR A 563 22.30 -11.83 6.29
N LEU A 564 22.56 -11.41 7.52
CA LEU A 564 22.83 -12.33 8.64
C LEU A 564 21.48 -12.88 9.12
N ALA A 565 21.35 -14.20 9.17
CA ALA A 565 20.07 -14.89 9.32
C ALA A 565 19.92 -15.68 10.63
N ALA A 566 21.02 -16.23 11.16
CA ALA A 566 21.06 -16.91 12.44
C ALA A 566 22.49 -16.95 13.00
N VAL A 567 22.64 -17.34 14.25
CA VAL A 567 23.94 -17.58 14.90
C VAL A 567 23.81 -18.70 15.94
N ASP A 568 24.82 -19.57 16.04
CA ASP A 568 24.97 -20.56 17.12
C ASP A 568 26.23 -20.27 17.96
N ASP A 569 26.67 -21.20 18.82
CA ASP A 569 27.87 -21.02 19.66
C ASP A 569 29.20 -21.05 18.87
N THR A 570 29.18 -21.47 17.60
CA THR A 570 30.36 -21.64 16.73
C THR A 570 30.27 -20.83 15.44
N TYR A 571 29.09 -20.72 14.82
CA TYR A 571 28.90 -20.18 13.48
C TYR A 571 27.89 -19.03 13.41
N VAL A 572 28.14 -18.09 12.51
CA VAL A 572 27.13 -17.18 11.94
C VAL A 572 26.66 -17.73 10.59
N TYR A 573 25.35 -17.66 10.34
CA TYR A 573 24.71 -18.07 9.10
C TYR A 573 24.31 -16.84 8.28
N ILE A 574 24.70 -16.83 7.01
CA ILE A 574 24.65 -15.66 6.13
C ILE A 574 23.98 -16.04 4.81
N LEU A 575 22.94 -15.30 4.44
CA LEU A 575 22.32 -15.35 3.13
C LEU A 575 22.96 -14.27 2.25
N ASP A 576 23.65 -14.67 1.18
CA ASP A 576 24.28 -13.74 0.23
C ASP A 576 23.28 -13.37 -0.88
N PRO A 577 22.87 -12.09 -1.01
CA PRO A 577 22.01 -11.64 -2.10
C PRO A 577 22.59 -11.85 -3.50
N PHE A 578 23.90 -12.05 -3.67
CA PHE A 578 24.49 -12.39 -4.96
C PHE A 578 24.86 -13.88 -4.99
N LEU A 579 23.96 -14.70 -5.54
CA LEU A 579 24.15 -16.13 -5.64
C LEU A 579 25.38 -16.48 -6.50
N LYS A 580 26.24 -17.36 -5.98
CA LYS A 580 27.37 -17.96 -6.71
C LYS A 580 27.46 -19.45 -6.46
N ASP A 581 27.99 -20.16 -7.46
CA ASP A 581 28.42 -21.56 -7.37
C ASP A 581 29.81 -21.71 -6.73
N ASP A 582 30.59 -20.63 -6.67
CA ASP A 582 31.99 -20.62 -6.21
C ASP A 582 32.36 -19.28 -5.55
N TYR A 583 32.98 -19.36 -4.37
CA TYR A 583 33.46 -18.21 -3.60
C TYR A 583 35.00 -18.09 -3.58
N CYS A 584 35.77 -19.08 -4.02
CA CYS A 584 37.24 -19.11 -3.93
C CYS A 584 37.96 -17.99 -4.71
N LYS A 585 37.23 -17.25 -5.56
CA LYS A 585 37.74 -16.06 -6.27
C LYS A 585 37.66 -14.77 -5.43
N THR A 586 36.78 -14.72 -4.44
CA THR A 586 36.60 -13.57 -3.54
C THR A 586 37.05 -13.89 -2.11
N ASP A 587 36.69 -15.06 -1.59
CA ASP A 587 37.21 -15.60 -0.33
C ASP A 587 38.62 -16.15 -0.54
N LYS A 588 39.61 -15.38 -0.08
CA LYS A 588 41.05 -15.72 -0.15
C LYS A 588 41.55 -16.43 1.09
N ASP A 589 40.81 -16.35 2.19
CA ASP A 589 41.20 -16.90 3.50
C ASP A 589 40.51 -18.25 3.77
N GLY A 590 39.52 -18.63 2.96
CA GLY A 590 38.87 -19.95 2.98
C GLY A 590 37.87 -20.13 4.12
N ILE A 591 37.23 -19.04 4.55
CA ILE A 591 36.35 -18.98 5.73
C ILE A 591 34.87 -19.23 5.41
N LEU A 592 34.45 -19.06 4.17
CA LEU A 592 33.06 -19.25 3.74
C LEU A 592 32.80 -20.73 3.43
N SER A 593 31.92 -21.36 4.22
CA SER A 593 31.37 -22.68 3.89
C SER A 593 29.94 -22.54 3.34
N GLN A 594 29.74 -22.76 2.04
CA GLN A 594 28.39 -22.86 1.47
C GLN A 594 27.75 -24.19 1.91
N ILE A 595 26.53 -24.12 2.46
CA ILE A 595 25.75 -25.29 2.92
C ILE A 595 24.68 -25.64 1.88
N GLN A 596 24.01 -24.61 1.37
CA GLN A 596 23.00 -24.64 0.31
C GLN A 596 23.25 -23.44 -0.61
N PRO A 597 22.72 -23.41 -1.85
CA PRO A 597 22.79 -22.23 -2.72
C PRO A 597 22.36 -20.96 -1.97
N GLY A 598 23.22 -19.93 -1.97
CA GLY A 598 22.98 -18.66 -1.27
C GLY A 598 23.20 -18.67 0.25
N LEU A 599 23.14 -19.83 0.91
CA LEU A 599 23.33 -19.98 2.36
C LEU A 599 24.77 -20.41 2.70
N LEU A 600 25.46 -19.51 3.39
CA LEU A 600 26.83 -19.65 3.87
C LEU A 600 26.83 -19.78 5.39
N ARG A 601 27.84 -20.44 5.94
CA ARG A 601 28.27 -20.27 7.33
C ARG A 601 29.72 -19.86 7.43
N VAL A 602 30.04 -19.15 8.50
CA VAL A 602 31.37 -18.68 8.86
C VAL A 602 31.53 -18.87 10.36
N LYS A 603 32.71 -19.22 10.85
CA LYS A 603 32.92 -19.30 12.31
C LYS A 603 32.89 -17.91 12.93
N LEU A 604 32.45 -17.81 14.18
CA LEU A 604 32.53 -16.56 14.95
C LEU A 604 33.99 -16.10 15.18
N GLU A 605 34.95 -17.03 15.29
CA GLU A 605 36.38 -16.68 15.39
C GLU A 605 36.97 -16.05 14.11
N ASP A 606 36.25 -16.11 12.99
CA ASP A 606 36.65 -15.56 11.69
C ASP A 606 35.88 -14.26 11.32
N TRP A 607 35.04 -13.72 12.22
CA TRP A 607 34.12 -12.62 11.93
C TRP A 607 34.78 -11.39 11.29
N ASP A 608 35.92 -10.92 11.84
CA ASP A 608 36.63 -9.72 11.34
C ASP A 608 37.04 -9.83 9.86
N LYS A 609 37.27 -11.04 9.36
CA LYS A 609 37.66 -11.30 7.97
C LYS A 609 36.50 -11.08 6.99
N LEU A 610 35.25 -11.11 7.47
CA LEU A 610 34.06 -10.82 6.65
C LEU A 610 34.00 -9.35 6.18
N CYS A 611 34.84 -8.48 6.74
CA CYS A 611 34.92 -7.06 6.39
C CYS A 611 33.56 -6.35 6.49
N LEU A 612 32.73 -6.72 7.48
CA LEU A 612 31.47 -6.06 7.79
C LEU A 612 31.75 -4.76 8.56
N TYR A 613 31.07 -3.66 8.20
CA TYR A 613 31.38 -2.34 8.78
C TYR A 613 30.16 -1.47 9.12
N THR A 614 28.95 -1.95 8.85
CA THR A 614 27.69 -1.32 9.28
C THR A 614 26.60 -2.38 9.28
N PHE A 615 25.81 -2.42 10.35
CA PHE A 615 24.74 -3.37 10.57
C PHE A 615 23.42 -2.62 10.71
N TYR A 616 22.44 -2.97 9.87
CA TYR A 616 21.04 -2.62 10.03
C TYR A 616 20.39 -3.81 10.71
N LEU A 617 19.99 -3.64 11.98
CA LEU A 617 19.50 -4.69 12.86
C LEU A 617 17.98 -4.59 12.96
N PHE A 618 17.29 -5.72 12.78
CA PHE A 618 15.84 -5.78 12.69
C PHE A 618 15.26 -6.84 13.62
N GLU A 619 14.25 -6.48 14.38
CA GLU A 619 13.46 -7.37 15.22
C GLU A 619 11.96 -7.11 14.97
N LYS A 620 11.11 -8.11 15.24
CA LYS A 620 9.66 -7.92 15.22
C LYS A 620 9.30 -7.00 16.39
N TRP A 621 8.47 -5.97 16.16
CA TRP A 621 8.06 -5.08 17.25
C TRP A 621 7.14 -5.82 18.23
N GLU A 622 7.59 -5.95 19.48
CA GLU A 622 6.78 -6.43 20.61
C GLU A 622 6.32 -5.21 21.45
N PRO A 623 5.02 -5.12 21.80
CA PRO A 623 4.42 -3.96 22.49
C PRO A 623 4.65 -3.90 24.02
#